data_AF-A0A4Q2DCE6-F1
#
_entry.id   AF-A0A4Q2DCE6-F1
#
_cell.length_a   1.000
_cell.length_b   1.000
_cell.length_c   1.000
_cell.angle_alpha   90.00
_cell.angle_beta   90.00
_cell.angle_gamma   90.00
#
_symmetry.space_group_name_H-M   'P 1'
#
loop_
_entity.id
_entity.type
_entity.pdbx_description
1 polymer ?
#
loop_
_entity_poly.entity_id
_entity_poly.type
_entity_poly.pdbx_seq_one_letter_code
_entity_poly.pdbx_strand_id
1 'polypeptide(L)'
;MTFHAGRFDWNEELEEPCDTESSSDTDSVLSDGEDLKADFEDALSGVYKASSNYNYFHCHTDPCAPNPGLKIEGVGNVSLPLSERDAQAIISVATPIRVGEEQDVGGAWEVEATKVEIRNANWDSYLATNAILAACETLGVGQLTHVKPQCDLDKLVLLSASESQFVLRQEGFHTEGIFATIAVILSSSFEGGQVHVSYGEEDFLIDVSDNSAFATSILAWYNEAALKILPVTSGYRLALMYNLIHSSSESPQPSLHRPPVNPSESLPCIFRKWKEGKYRQTPSSQVLACPLSNNYREPDLKHGVSILEGSDVDKVEYILPLAEKYGFTVCLANLESNTVGHTSPLKTELERYSVFNLVCLTADRKPCFDGLDISDDSIVLDRDIAPQLTVSERLTQRTILLIFRDNDEPSLAILSQGIEETLRKIKHEPQILNAKQIAYAVLSNLAHAKSEIDDPRCNEQLRISAARDLMDWAVSWRDVPLWTGAFPHSSGTLKFICNELRKALHVFGVKPIHDSITDLLTRIPQLQNRIRVIEVVVPFLSDEVGPRWADSTMGSALSLYQEANIEDIPILLEFAKRRFGLEFICDRQGLSDILHFTVD
;
A
#
# COMPACT_ATOMS: atom_id res chain seq x y z
N MET A 1 -28.98 55.64 -8.89
CA MET A 1 -29.49 54.59 -9.81
C MET A 1 -28.60 53.36 -9.64
N THR A 2 -29.25 52.23 -9.54
CA THR A 2 -28.83 50.87 -9.22
C THR A 2 -27.74 50.28 -10.13
N PHE A 3 -26.85 49.50 -9.52
CA PHE A 3 -26.01 48.36 -9.96
C PHE A 3 -25.85 48.00 -11.46
N HIS A 4 -24.64 47.53 -11.83
CA HIS A 4 -24.38 46.11 -12.15
C HIS A 4 -22.89 45.73 -12.09
N ALA A 5 -22.64 44.56 -11.49
CA ALA A 5 -21.36 43.86 -11.41
C ALA A 5 -21.10 43.10 -12.72
N GLY A 6 -19.85 43.12 -13.19
CA GLY A 6 -19.41 42.38 -14.37
C GLY A 6 -19.06 40.94 -14.03
N ARG A 7 -20.00 40.02 -14.27
CA ARG A 7 -19.78 38.57 -14.37
C ARG A 7 -19.40 38.30 -15.83
N PHE A 8 -18.21 37.73 -16.07
CA PHE A 8 -17.82 37.29 -17.41
C PHE A 8 -18.41 35.89 -17.66
N ASP A 9 -19.26 35.81 -18.68
CA ASP A 9 -19.92 34.62 -19.18
C ASP A 9 -19.24 34.22 -20.50
N TRP A 10 -18.76 32.99 -20.60
CA TRP A 10 -18.19 32.43 -21.83
C TRP A 10 -19.16 31.35 -22.32
N ASN A 11 -20.05 31.72 -23.24
CA ASN A 11 -20.92 30.76 -23.95
C ASN A 11 -21.17 31.24 -25.38
N GLU A 12 -20.53 30.56 -26.34
CA GLU A 12 -20.82 30.43 -27.78
C GLU A 12 -19.57 29.74 -28.39
N GLU A 13 -19.58 28.62 -29.13
CA GLU A 13 -20.59 27.98 -29.98
C GLU A 13 -20.47 26.44 -29.89
N LEU A 14 -21.62 25.79 -30.04
CA LEU A 14 -21.84 24.34 -30.09
C LEU A 14 -21.57 23.78 -31.49
N GLU A 15 -20.64 22.82 -31.60
CA GLU A 15 -20.69 21.77 -32.62
C GLU A 15 -20.65 20.41 -31.91
N GLU A 16 -21.78 19.71 -31.87
CA GLU A 16 -21.83 18.29 -31.50
C GLU A 16 -21.11 17.44 -32.55
N PRO A 17 -20.39 16.39 -32.13
CA PRO A 17 -20.93 15.08 -32.50
C PRO A 17 -20.72 13.96 -31.46
N CYS A 18 -21.76 13.13 -31.39
CA CYS A 18 -21.76 11.68 -31.22
C CYS A 18 -21.28 11.09 -29.88
N ASP A 19 -22.27 10.65 -29.11
CA ASP A 19 -22.20 9.56 -28.16
C ASP A 19 -21.45 8.35 -28.74
N THR A 20 -20.24 8.12 -28.23
CA THR A 20 -19.66 6.78 -28.14
C THR A 20 -19.01 6.65 -26.78
N GLU A 21 -19.61 5.83 -25.93
CA GLU A 21 -18.96 5.23 -24.77
C GLU A 21 -17.60 4.69 -25.20
N SER A 22 -16.53 5.32 -24.72
CA SER A 22 -15.18 4.82 -24.87
C SER A 22 -14.57 4.76 -23.48
N SER A 23 -14.54 3.54 -22.94
CA SER A 23 -13.61 3.16 -21.88
C SER A 23 -12.20 3.40 -22.42
N SER A 24 -11.55 4.48 -22.00
CA SER A 24 -10.11 4.62 -22.14
C SER A 24 -9.48 4.35 -20.78
N ASP A 25 -9.25 3.06 -20.52
CA ASP A 25 -8.14 2.61 -19.70
C ASP A 25 -6.87 3.31 -20.19
N THR A 26 -6.47 4.38 -19.52
CA THR A 26 -5.07 4.80 -19.55
C THR A 26 -4.30 3.89 -18.59
N ASP A 27 -4.09 2.65 -19.04
CA ASP A 27 -3.02 1.78 -18.56
C ASP A 27 -1.70 2.48 -18.91
N SER A 28 -1.28 3.41 -18.05
CA SER A 28 0.12 3.82 -17.99
C SER A 28 0.90 2.55 -17.66
N VAL A 29 1.59 1.96 -18.64
CA VAL A 29 2.44 0.79 -18.43
C VAL A 29 3.37 1.09 -17.26
N LEU A 30 3.08 0.48 -16.11
CA LEU A 30 3.92 0.63 -14.93
C LEU A 30 5.28 0.04 -15.24
N SER A 31 6.30 0.88 -15.21
CA SER A 31 7.69 0.41 -15.28
C SER A 31 7.94 -0.60 -14.17
N ASP A 32 8.72 -1.63 -14.46
CA ASP A 32 9.19 -2.57 -13.43
C ASP A 32 10.00 -1.81 -12.36
N GLY A 33 9.90 -2.26 -11.11
CA GLY A 33 10.74 -1.83 -10.01
C GLY A 33 11.95 -2.76 -9.84
N GLU A 34 13.08 -2.23 -9.38
CA GLU A 34 14.30 -3.02 -9.21
C GLU A 34 14.31 -3.75 -7.87
N ASP A 35 14.17 -3.01 -6.75
CA ASP A 35 14.24 -3.56 -5.39
C ASP A 35 13.11 -2.98 -4.53
N LEU A 36 12.19 -3.86 -4.11
CA LEU A 36 11.03 -3.47 -3.30
C LEU A 36 11.45 -2.84 -1.97
N LYS A 37 12.44 -3.40 -1.30
CA LYS A 37 12.89 -2.94 0.02
C LYS A 37 13.47 -1.53 -0.11
N ALA A 38 14.38 -1.34 -1.06
CA ALA A 38 15.04 -0.06 -1.29
C ALA A 38 14.05 1.04 -1.69
N ASP A 39 13.10 0.74 -2.60
CA ASP A 39 12.06 1.69 -3.00
C ASP A 39 11.15 2.06 -1.81
N PHE A 40 10.81 1.09 -0.96
CA PHE A 40 9.98 1.34 0.23
C PHE A 40 10.75 2.15 1.29
N GLU A 41 12.05 1.88 1.51
CA GLU A 41 12.93 2.67 2.36
C GLU A 41 13.06 4.11 1.86
N ASP A 42 13.25 4.30 0.55
CA ASP A 42 13.37 5.63 -0.05
C ASP A 42 12.03 6.38 0.03
N ALA A 43 10.89 5.71 -0.13
CA ALA A 43 9.58 6.31 0.03
C ALA A 43 9.28 6.69 1.48
N LEU A 44 9.60 5.85 2.47
CA LEU A 44 9.41 6.17 3.89
C LEU A 44 10.39 7.22 4.40
N SER A 45 11.67 7.13 4.03
CA SER A 45 12.64 8.19 4.33
C SER A 45 12.27 9.48 3.62
N GLY A 46 11.61 9.40 2.45
CA GLY A 46 10.99 10.51 1.77
C GLY A 46 9.83 11.15 2.52
N VAL A 47 9.10 10.42 3.37
CA VAL A 47 8.02 10.91 4.28
C VAL A 47 8.58 11.58 5.53
N TYR A 48 9.75 11.17 6.00
CA TYR A 48 10.43 11.79 7.15
C TYR A 48 11.39 12.93 6.75
N LYS A 49 12.05 12.83 5.59
CA LYS A 49 12.80 13.93 4.97
C LYS A 49 11.91 15.00 4.39
N ALA A 50 10.72 14.62 3.98
CA ALA A 50 9.57 15.50 3.87
C ALA A 50 9.38 16.29 5.16
N SER A 51 9.12 15.63 6.28
CA SER A 51 8.98 16.30 7.58
C SER A 51 10.20 17.14 7.99
N SER A 52 11.42 16.82 7.54
CA SER A 52 12.63 17.62 7.82
C SER A 52 13.07 18.60 6.72
N ASN A 53 12.45 18.58 5.53
CA ASN A 53 12.67 19.54 4.43
C ASN A 53 11.40 20.32 4.05
N TYR A 54 10.30 20.20 4.79
CA TYR A 54 9.24 21.19 4.72
C TYR A 54 9.68 22.41 5.50
N ASN A 55 9.69 23.56 4.84
CA ASN A 55 9.52 24.78 5.60
C ASN A 55 8.04 24.83 5.99
N TYR A 56 7.73 24.52 7.25
CA TYR A 56 6.39 24.65 7.87
C TYR A 56 5.73 26.01 7.60
N PHE A 57 6.55 26.98 7.21
CA PHE A 57 6.18 28.31 6.78
C PHE A 57 7.11 28.74 5.63
N HIS A 58 6.63 29.58 4.72
CA HIS A 58 7.51 30.33 3.81
C HIS A 58 7.84 31.68 4.45
N CYS A 59 9.08 32.15 4.31
CA CYS A 59 9.48 33.51 4.65
C CYS A 59 10.44 34.07 3.61
N HIS A 60 10.09 35.21 3.02
CA HIS A 60 10.93 35.92 2.07
C HIS A 60 10.81 37.44 2.27
N THR A 61 11.91 38.16 2.17
CA THR A 61 11.91 39.63 2.22
C THR A 61 12.43 40.18 0.90
N ASP A 62 11.62 41.03 0.27
CA ASP A 62 11.88 41.62 -1.04
C ASP A 62 11.97 43.15 -0.94
N PRO A 63 13.15 43.75 -1.13
CA PRO A 63 13.32 45.20 -1.16
C PRO A 63 12.83 45.85 -2.46
N CYS A 64 12.53 45.06 -3.49
CA CYS A 64 12.12 45.52 -4.81
C CYS A 64 10.61 45.38 -5.06
N ALA A 65 9.83 45.01 -4.03
CA ALA A 65 8.39 44.87 -4.14
C ALA A 65 7.74 46.19 -4.61
N PRO A 66 6.85 46.15 -5.63
CA PRO A 66 6.16 47.35 -6.09
C PRO A 66 5.27 47.93 -4.98
N ASN A 67 5.09 49.24 -4.91
CA ASN A 67 4.16 49.81 -3.93
C ASN A 67 2.70 49.45 -4.33
N PRO A 68 1.86 48.86 -3.45
CA PRO A 68 0.47 48.50 -3.76
C PRO A 68 -0.42 49.68 -4.14
N GLY A 69 -0.05 50.92 -3.79
CA GLY A 69 -0.92 52.07 -3.94
C GLY A 69 -2.15 51.95 -3.04
N LEU A 70 -1.93 51.61 -1.77
CA LEU A 70 -2.96 51.29 -0.79
C LEU A 70 -3.90 52.48 -0.57
N LYS A 71 -5.21 52.23 -0.67
CA LYS A 71 -6.25 53.18 -0.32
C LYS A 71 -7.27 52.51 0.59
N ILE A 72 -7.62 53.18 1.68
CA ILE A 72 -8.55 52.65 2.69
C ILE A 72 -9.75 53.58 2.78
N GLU A 73 -10.95 53.03 2.80
CA GLU A 73 -12.18 53.80 3.00
C GLU A 73 -12.12 54.57 4.35
N GLY A 74 -12.45 55.86 4.33
CA GLY A 74 -12.37 56.73 5.51
C GLY A 74 -10.99 57.33 5.80
N VAL A 75 -9.91 56.77 5.26
CA VAL A 75 -8.54 57.32 5.38
C VAL A 75 -8.07 57.99 4.09
N GLY A 76 -8.36 57.38 2.94
CA GLY A 76 -7.83 57.77 1.64
C GLY A 76 -6.56 57.00 1.28
N ASN A 77 -5.67 57.61 0.51
CA ASN A 77 -4.41 56.96 0.10
C ASN A 77 -3.45 56.89 1.29
N VAL A 78 -2.89 55.71 1.54
CA VAL A 78 -1.87 55.46 2.57
C VAL A 78 -0.49 55.46 1.92
N SER A 79 0.45 56.20 2.50
CA SER A 79 1.83 56.23 2.02
C SER A 79 2.64 55.07 2.59
N LEU A 80 3.55 54.52 1.76
CA LEU A 80 4.55 53.53 2.18
C LEU A 80 5.96 54.09 1.87
N PRO A 81 6.94 53.99 2.80
CA PRO A 81 6.84 53.37 4.12
C PRO A 81 5.80 54.01 5.04
N LEU A 82 5.12 53.19 5.85
CA LEU A 82 4.01 53.66 6.68
C LEU A 82 4.47 54.75 7.65
N SER A 83 3.80 55.91 7.59
CA SER A 83 4.03 57.01 8.53
C SER A 83 3.16 56.84 9.78
N GLU A 84 3.62 57.39 10.91
CA GLU A 84 2.83 57.41 12.15
C GLU A 84 1.47 58.12 11.96
N ARG A 85 1.44 59.18 11.15
CA ARG A 85 0.21 59.89 10.82
C ARG A 85 -0.81 58.96 10.14
N ASP A 86 -0.35 58.20 9.14
CA ASP A 86 -1.23 57.28 8.40
C ASP A 86 -1.62 56.08 9.28
N ALA A 87 -0.70 55.57 10.10
CA ALA A 87 -1.02 54.50 11.08
C ALA A 87 -2.13 54.92 12.03
N GLN A 88 -2.06 56.13 12.60
CA GLN A 88 -3.10 56.67 13.48
C GLN A 88 -4.43 56.90 12.74
N ALA A 89 -4.39 57.30 11.47
CA ALA A 89 -5.58 57.41 10.64
C ALA A 89 -6.23 56.03 10.40
N ILE A 90 -5.43 54.99 10.15
CA ILE A 90 -5.92 53.60 10.02
C ILE A 90 -6.57 53.14 11.32
N ILE A 91 -5.92 53.35 12.48
CA ILE A 91 -6.47 52.99 13.80
C ILE A 91 -7.85 53.63 14.00
N SER A 92 -8.07 54.86 13.53
CA SER A 92 -9.35 55.56 13.71
C SER A 92 -10.53 54.95 12.96
N VAL A 93 -10.29 54.12 11.93
CA VAL A 93 -11.32 53.45 11.13
C VAL A 93 -11.32 51.92 11.28
N ALA A 94 -10.28 51.35 11.89
CA ALA A 94 -10.09 49.93 12.06
C ALA A 94 -10.83 49.37 13.29
N THR A 95 -11.08 48.07 13.29
CA THR A 95 -11.65 47.34 14.43
C THR A 95 -10.54 46.65 15.22
N PRO A 96 -10.56 46.67 16.57
CA PRO A 96 -9.58 45.94 17.36
C PRO A 96 -9.70 44.43 17.11
N ILE A 97 -8.57 43.74 17.00
CA ILE A 97 -8.54 42.27 16.87
C ILE A 97 -8.92 41.66 18.21
N ARG A 98 -9.75 40.61 18.19
CA ARG A 98 -10.20 39.88 19.38
C ARG A 98 -9.67 38.45 19.40
N VAL A 99 -9.44 37.91 20.59
CA VAL A 99 -9.10 36.49 20.81
C VAL A 99 -10.16 35.87 21.71
N GLY A 100 -10.83 34.81 21.23
CA GLY A 100 -11.99 34.23 21.88
C GLY A 100 -13.20 35.17 21.91
N GLU A 101 -14.18 34.89 22.79
CA GLU A 101 -15.49 35.55 22.71
C GLU A 101 -15.50 37.05 23.09
N GLU A 102 -14.55 37.60 23.86
CA GLU A 102 -14.72 38.98 24.39
C GLU A 102 -13.45 39.85 24.64
N GLN A 103 -12.21 39.41 24.38
CA GLN A 103 -11.02 40.21 24.75
C GLN A 103 -10.31 40.85 23.55
N ASP A 104 -10.31 42.19 23.50
CA ASP A 104 -9.52 42.98 22.55
C ASP A 104 -8.01 42.79 22.82
N VAL A 105 -7.25 42.54 21.75
CA VAL A 105 -5.80 42.47 21.78
C VAL A 105 -5.23 43.89 21.75
N GLY A 106 -4.57 44.28 22.83
CA GLY A 106 -3.93 45.59 22.93
C GLY A 106 -2.90 45.78 21.80
N GLY A 107 -3.03 46.88 21.05
CA GLY A 107 -2.10 47.22 19.98
C GLY A 107 -2.32 46.47 18.66
N ALA A 108 -3.47 45.84 18.44
CA ALA A 108 -3.77 45.11 17.20
C ALA A 108 -5.13 45.51 16.61
N TRP A 109 -5.15 45.91 15.35
CA TRP A 109 -6.35 46.32 14.62
C TRP A 109 -6.43 45.67 13.25
N GLU A 110 -7.65 45.47 12.76
CA GLU A 110 -7.93 44.97 11.42
C GLU A 110 -8.91 45.86 10.65
N VAL A 111 -8.76 45.88 9.34
CA VAL A 111 -9.68 46.48 8.38
C VAL A 111 -10.10 45.40 7.40
N GLU A 112 -11.41 45.22 7.27
CA GLU A 112 -12.03 44.26 6.34
C GLU A 112 -11.60 44.53 4.89
N ALA A 113 -11.33 43.47 4.11
CA ALA A 113 -10.86 43.59 2.72
C ALA A 113 -11.76 44.45 1.82
N THR A 114 -13.08 44.47 2.05
CA THR A 114 -14.04 45.29 1.27
C THR A 114 -13.78 46.79 1.34
N LYS A 115 -13.06 47.26 2.37
CA LYS A 115 -12.69 48.67 2.58
C LYS A 115 -11.29 49.01 2.09
N VAL A 116 -10.56 48.02 1.57
CA VAL A 116 -9.17 48.14 1.14
C VAL A 116 -9.11 48.05 -0.38
N GLU A 117 -8.54 49.08 -1.00
CA GLU A 117 -8.36 49.17 -2.45
C GLU A 117 -6.86 49.19 -2.78
N ILE A 118 -6.42 48.25 -3.61
CA ILE A 118 -5.07 48.18 -4.17
C ILE A 118 -5.13 48.82 -5.57
N ARG A 119 -4.35 49.87 -5.80
CA ARG A 119 -4.48 50.71 -7.01
C ARG A 119 -3.36 50.52 -8.02
N ASN A 120 -2.26 49.87 -7.62
CA ASN A 120 -1.16 49.60 -8.53
C ASN A 120 -1.35 48.23 -9.21
N ALA A 121 -1.65 48.23 -10.51
CA ALA A 121 -1.81 46.99 -11.29
C ALA A 121 -0.56 46.09 -11.32
N ASN A 122 0.64 46.63 -11.08
CA ASN A 122 1.85 45.82 -10.99
C ASN A 122 1.89 44.97 -9.71
N TRP A 123 1.09 45.31 -8.69
CA TRP A 123 1.01 44.57 -7.44
C TRP A 123 0.40 43.18 -7.65
N ASP A 124 -0.67 43.07 -8.43
CA ASP A 124 -1.32 41.79 -8.69
C ASP A 124 -0.39 40.82 -9.44
N SER A 125 0.34 41.34 -10.43
CA SER A 125 1.37 40.56 -11.14
C SER A 125 2.51 40.12 -10.23
N TYR A 126 2.93 40.99 -9.30
CA TYR A 126 3.96 40.67 -8.31
C TYR A 126 3.51 39.57 -7.35
N LEU A 127 2.31 39.68 -6.79
CA LEU A 127 1.75 38.66 -5.90
C LEU A 127 1.61 37.32 -6.63
N ALA A 128 1.06 37.34 -7.85
CA ALA A 128 0.82 36.13 -8.62
C ALA A 128 2.08 35.38 -9.05
N THR A 129 3.23 36.06 -9.16
CA THR A 129 4.46 35.51 -9.73
C THR A 129 5.54 35.26 -8.68
N ASN A 130 5.68 36.16 -7.69
CA ASN A 130 6.80 36.12 -6.75
C ASN A 130 6.37 35.70 -5.35
N ALA A 131 5.22 36.17 -4.87
CA ALA A 131 4.77 35.87 -3.51
C ALA A 131 4.03 34.52 -3.44
N ILE A 132 2.98 34.37 -4.25
CA ILE A 132 2.10 33.20 -4.20
C ILE A 132 2.78 31.96 -4.76
N LEU A 133 3.49 32.07 -5.89
CA LEU A 133 4.19 30.90 -6.46
C LEU A 133 5.32 30.42 -5.54
N ALA A 134 6.17 31.32 -5.05
CA ALA A 134 7.26 30.92 -4.15
C ALA A 134 6.74 30.33 -2.83
N ALA A 135 5.67 30.92 -2.27
CA ALA A 135 4.98 30.37 -1.11
C ALA A 135 4.39 28.98 -1.39
N CYS A 136 3.67 28.81 -2.52
CA CYS A 136 3.08 27.54 -2.90
C CYS A 136 4.13 26.46 -3.20
N GLU A 137 5.25 26.81 -3.82
CA GLU A 137 6.38 25.91 -4.06
C GLU A 137 7.02 25.48 -2.74
N THR A 138 7.27 26.43 -1.84
CA THR A 138 7.89 26.17 -0.53
C THR A 138 6.98 25.33 0.37
N LEU A 139 5.67 25.60 0.33
CA LEU A 139 4.66 24.83 1.08
C LEU A 139 4.33 23.49 0.40
N GLY A 140 4.83 23.21 -0.81
CA GLY A 140 4.59 21.95 -1.53
C GLY A 140 3.24 21.83 -2.25
N VAL A 141 2.49 22.93 -2.36
CA VAL A 141 1.14 22.99 -2.96
C VAL A 141 1.16 22.72 -4.46
N GLY A 142 2.18 23.23 -5.18
CA GLY A 142 2.30 23.08 -6.63
C GLY A 142 2.53 21.63 -7.10
N GLN A 143 2.95 20.74 -6.20
CA GLN A 143 3.17 19.32 -6.46
C GLN A 143 1.93 18.47 -6.12
N LEU A 144 1.03 18.99 -5.28
CA LEU A 144 -0.19 18.32 -4.82
C LEU A 144 -1.40 18.60 -5.72
N THR A 145 -1.36 19.71 -6.47
CA THR A 145 -2.50 20.20 -7.26
C THR A 145 -2.06 20.57 -8.67
N HIS A 146 -2.78 20.09 -9.69
CA HIS A 146 -2.57 20.50 -11.08
C HIS A 146 -3.20 21.88 -11.39
N VAL A 147 -3.84 22.50 -10.40
CA VAL A 147 -4.57 23.76 -10.51
C VAL A 147 -3.94 24.78 -9.57
N LYS A 148 -3.68 25.99 -10.07
CA LYS A 148 -3.15 27.08 -9.25
C LYS A 148 -4.19 27.47 -8.17
N PRO A 149 -3.81 27.53 -6.88
CA PRO A 149 -4.74 27.94 -5.83
C PRO A 149 -5.19 29.39 -6.05
N GLN A 150 -6.45 29.67 -5.71
CA GLN A 150 -6.98 31.03 -5.68
C GLN A 150 -6.44 31.75 -4.43
N CYS A 151 -6.21 33.06 -4.55
CA CYS A 151 -5.66 33.89 -3.48
C CYS A 151 -6.50 35.15 -3.33
N ASP A 152 -7.23 35.24 -2.23
CA ASP A 152 -8.16 36.34 -1.96
C ASP A 152 -7.69 37.15 -0.75
N LEU A 153 -7.75 38.48 -0.84
CA LEU A 153 -7.47 39.36 0.30
C LEU A 153 -8.57 39.17 1.35
N ASP A 154 -8.17 38.78 2.56
CA ASP A 154 -9.04 38.60 3.72
C ASP A 154 -9.21 39.91 4.49
N LYS A 155 -8.08 40.53 4.85
CA LYS A 155 -8.04 41.74 5.67
C LYS A 155 -6.69 42.44 5.66
N LEU A 156 -6.67 43.68 6.13
CA LEU A 156 -5.47 44.43 6.47
C LEU A 156 -5.31 44.45 7.99
N VAL A 157 -4.12 44.12 8.49
CA VAL A 157 -3.80 44.09 9.92
C VAL A 157 -2.73 45.14 10.23
N LEU A 158 -2.96 45.91 11.29
CA LEU A 158 -2.01 46.87 11.84
C LEU A 158 -1.69 46.49 13.28
N LEU A 159 -0.40 46.34 13.59
CA LEU A 159 0.10 46.13 14.95
C LEU A 159 0.92 47.34 15.39
N SER A 160 0.79 47.75 16.64
CA SER A 160 1.62 48.79 17.28
C SER A 160 2.27 48.26 18.55
N ALA A 161 3.14 49.07 19.14
CA ALA A 161 3.75 48.76 20.43
C ALA A 161 2.71 48.34 21.49
N SER A 162 2.89 47.15 22.08
CA SER A 162 2.05 46.63 23.16
C SER A 162 2.79 45.57 23.99
N GLU A 163 2.25 45.22 25.15
CA GLU A 163 2.77 44.11 25.98
C GLU A 163 2.05 42.78 25.66
N SER A 164 1.09 42.80 24.74
CA SER A 164 0.19 41.67 24.47
C SER A 164 0.72 40.81 23.34
N GLN A 165 1.01 39.55 23.65
CA GLN A 165 1.19 38.49 22.65
C GLN A 165 -0.18 37.86 22.35
N PHE A 166 -0.38 37.41 21.12
CA PHE A 166 -1.62 36.74 20.74
C PHE A 166 -1.37 35.64 19.71
N VAL A 167 -2.28 34.67 19.68
CA VAL A 167 -2.25 33.57 18.72
C VAL A 167 -3.18 33.94 17.58
N LEU A 168 -2.65 34.00 16.37
CA LEU A 168 -3.47 34.03 15.16
C LEU A 168 -4.01 32.63 14.93
N ARG A 169 -5.19 32.35 15.47
CA ARG A 169 -5.99 31.19 15.06
C ARG A 169 -7.08 31.73 14.15
N GLN A 170 -7.21 31.22 12.92
CA GLN A 170 -8.43 31.44 12.15
C GLN A 170 -9.55 30.67 12.86
N GLU A 171 -10.39 31.40 13.60
CA GLU A 171 -11.63 30.83 14.14
C GLU A 171 -12.62 30.67 12.98
N GLY A 172 -13.00 29.43 12.67
CA GLY A 172 -14.02 29.11 11.67
C GLY A 172 -13.47 28.43 10.42
N PHE A 173 -13.30 27.09 10.49
CA PHE A 173 -13.15 26.22 9.32
C PHE A 173 -14.45 26.07 8.54
N HIS A 174 -15.10 27.16 8.14
CA HIS A 174 -16.45 27.12 7.54
C HIS A 174 -16.55 27.72 6.14
N THR A 175 -15.44 28.18 5.56
CA THR A 175 -15.37 28.47 4.12
C THR A 175 -14.69 27.29 3.42
N GLU A 176 -15.44 26.57 2.59
CA GLU A 176 -14.93 25.42 1.82
C GLU A 176 -13.65 25.81 1.04
N GLY A 177 -12.59 25.03 1.21
CA GLY A 177 -11.37 25.11 0.39
C GLY A 177 -10.23 25.98 0.92
N ILE A 178 -10.39 26.81 1.95
CA ILE A 178 -9.25 27.58 2.51
C ILE A 178 -8.30 26.63 3.26
N PHE A 179 -7.03 26.58 2.87
CA PHE A 179 -6.04 25.67 3.47
C PHE A 179 -4.79 26.36 4.03
N ALA A 180 -4.47 27.58 3.59
CA ALA A 180 -3.28 28.30 4.03
C ALA A 180 -3.51 29.82 4.02
N THR A 181 -2.67 30.54 4.75
CA THR A 181 -2.68 32.00 4.85
C THR A 181 -1.34 32.58 4.39
N ILE A 182 -1.38 33.67 3.63
CA ILE A 182 -0.21 34.49 3.28
C ILE A 182 -0.34 35.86 3.96
N ALA A 183 0.66 36.26 4.76
CA ALA A 183 0.80 37.62 5.25
C ALA A 183 1.88 38.37 4.44
N VAL A 184 1.46 39.43 3.76
CA VAL A 184 2.34 40.36 3.05
C VAL A 184 2.54 41.60 3.91
N ILE A 185 3.66 41.64 4.62
CA ILE A 185 4.05 42.71 5.54
C ILE A 185 4.63 43.85 4.71
N LEU A 186 3.90 44.96 4.67
CA LEU A 186 4.22 46.15 3.89
C LEU A 186 5.32 46.97 4.57
N SER A 187 6.01 47.76 3.76
CA SER A 187 7.10 48.63 4.23
C SER A 187 6.62 49.57 5.34
N SER A 188 7.12 49.33 6.55
CA SER A 188 6.72 50.02 7.77
C SER A 188 7.82 49.83 8.82
N SER A 189 8.13 50.86 9.61
CA SER A 189 9.18 50.76 10.63
C SER A 189 8.61 50.18 11.92
N PHE A 190 9.11 49.03 12.34
CA PHE A 190 8.78 48.41 13.62
C PHE A 190 9.95 47.59 14.20
N GLU A 191 9.91 47.36 15.52
CA GLU A 191 10.80 46.45 16.25
C GLU A 191 9.97 45.42 17.03
N GLY A 192 10.53 44.23 17.26
CA GLY A 192 9.81 43.11 17.85
C GLY A 192 8.79 42.52 16.87
N GLY A 193 7.69 41.99 17.38
CA GLY A 193 6.66 41.42 16.51
C GLY A 193 7.04 40.08 15.88
N GLN A 194 8.02 39.36 16.44
CA GLN A 194 8.46 38.08 15.90
C GLN A 194 7.29 37.09 15.85
N VAL A 195 7.32 36.23 14.85
CA VAL A 195 6.31 35.19 14.65
C VAL A 195 6.89 33.86 15.12
N HIS A 196 6.27 33.27 16.13
CA HIS A 196 6.56 31.92 16.57
C HIS A 196 5.61 30.95 15.87
N VAL A 197 6.16 30.01 15.11
CA VAL A 197 5.42 28.95 14.43
C VAL A 197 5.73 27.65 15.13
N SER A 198 4.71 27.02 15.70
CA SER A 198 4.83 25.75 16.42
C SER A 198 4.16 24.63 15.62
N TYR A 199 4.89 23.55 15.35
CA TYR A 199 4.37 22.34 14.71
C TYR A 199 4.98 21.09 15.34
N GLY A 200 4.15 20.21 15.91
CA GLY A 200 4.63 19.02 16.62
C GLY A 200 5.55 19.38 17.79
N GLU A 201 6.79 18.87 17.76
CA GLU A 201 7.85 19.18 18.74
C GLU A 201 8.81 20.30 18.26
N GLU A 202 8.59 20.87 17.07
CA GLU A 202 9.44 21.90 16.48
C GLU A 202 8.84 23.30 16.62
N ASP A 203 9.72 24.25 16.98
CA ASP A 203 9.38 25.65 17.25
C ASP A 203 10.31 26.56 16.44
N PHE A 204 9.72 27.42 15.60
CA PHE A 204 10.44 28.34 14.73
C PHE A 204 10.17 29.79 15.13
N LEU A 205 11.23 30.59 15.21
CA LEU A 205 11.12 32.04 15.45
C LEU A 205 11.50 32.81 14.19
N ILE A 206 10.55 33.58 13.66
CA ILE A 206 10.73 34.37 12.44
C ILE A 206 10.77 35.85 12.82
N ASP A 207 11.87 36.51 12.49
CA ASP A 207 12.04 37.95 12.63
C ASP A 207 12.16 38.61 11.25
N VAL A 208 11.30 39.59 11.01
CA VAL A 208 11.19 40.37 9.76
C VAL A 208 11.23 41.88 10.04
N SER A 209 11.64 42.27 11.25
CA SER A 209 11.78 43.67 11.63
C SER A 209 13.00 44.33 10.96
N ASP A 210 14.03 43.54 10.63
CA ASP A 210 15.22 44.00 9.91
C ASP A 210 14.86 44.49 8.49
N ASN A 211 15.23 45.73 8.19
CA ASN A 211 14.93 46.43 6.92
C ASN A 211 13.44 46.62 6.60
N SER A 212 12.55 46.33 7.55
CA SER A 212 11.08 46.48 7.44
C SER A 212 10.63 47.85 6.94
N ALA A 213 11.40 48.89 7.26
CA ALA A 213 11.14 50.26 6.83
C ALA A 213 11.05 50.41 5.30
N PHE A 214 11.77 49.61 4.51
CA PHE A 214 11.84 49.79 3.05
C PHE A 214 11.71 48.49 2.25
N ALA A 215 11.49 47.36 2.90
CA ALA A 215 11.25 46.08 2.25
C ALA A 215 9.81 45.61 2.50
N THR A 216 9.37 44.64 1.68
CA THR A 216 8.13 43.91 1.91
C THR A 216 8.49 42.47 2.26
N SER A 217 7.90 41.94 3.33
CA SER A 217 8.13 40.54 3.73
C SER A 217 6.87 39.71 3.48
N ILE A 218 7.07 38.52 2.94
CA ILE A 218 6.03 37.54 2.65
C ILE A 218 6.22 36.39 3.62
N LEU A 219 5.21 36.15 4.43
CA LEU A 219 5.09 34.97 5.28
C LEU A 219 3.94 34.13 4.77
N ALA A 220 4.09 32.81 4.70
CA ALA A 220 2.98 31.92 4.39
C ALA A 220 3.02 30.71 5.30
N TRP A 221 1.86 30.21 5.71
CA TRP A 221 1.74 29.02 6.55
C TRP A 221 0.41 28.33 6.28
N TYR A 222 0.35 27.05 6.61
CA TYR A 222 -0.86 26.27 6.60
C TYR A 222 -1.75 26.62 7.80
N ASN A 223 -3.07 26.58 7.61
CA ASN A 223 -4.02 26.98 8.67
C ASN A 223 -4.01 26.03 9.88
N GLU A 224 -3.51 24.81 9.73
CA GLU A 224 -3.33 23.87 10.85
C GLU A 224 -2.13 24.23 11.75
N ALA A 225 -1.24 25.13 11.32
CA ALA A 225 -0.12 25.61 12.14
C ALA A 225 -0.59 26.54 13.26
N ALA A 226 -0.04 26.35 14.48
CA ALA A 226 -0.25 27.28 15.58
C ALA A 226 0.75 28.43 15.48
N LEU A 227 0.24 29.64 15.25
CA LEU A 227 1.06 30.81 15.01
C LEU A 227 0.85 31.87 16.08
N LYS A 228 1.93 32.18 16.81
CA LYS A 228 1.93 33.12 17.93
C LYS A 228 2.76 34.34 17.58
N ILE A 229 2.13 35.51 17.60
CA ILE A 229 2.81 36.79 17.37
C ILE A 229 3.28 37.33 18.71
N LEU A 230 4.60 37.54 18.85
CA LEU A 230 5.19 38.25 19.97
C LEU A 230 4.88 39.75 19.88
N PRO A 231 4.91 40.48 21.00
CA PRO A 231 4.53 41.89 20.99
C PRO A 231 5.49 42.73 20.13
N VAL A 232 4.94 43.71 19.41
CA VAL A 232 5.72 44.78 18.80
C VAL A 232 6.21 45.68 19.94
N THR A 233 7.49 46.03 19.95
CA THR A 233 8.09 46.85 21.02
C THR A 233 8.17 48.32 20.62
N SER A 234 8.26 48.62 19.33
CA SER A 234 8.32 49.97 18.79
C SER A 234 7.76 50.04 17.37
N GLY A 235 7.19 51.19 16.99
CA GLY A 235 6.70 51.45 15.64
C GLY A 235 5.36 50.77 15.30
N TYR A 236 5.13 50.55 14.00
CA TYR A 236 3.90 49.98 13.46
C TYR A 236 4.21 48.94 12.39
N ARG A 237 3.61 47.75 12.50
CA ARG A 237 3.69 46.68 11.49
C ARG A 237 2.38 46.59 10.74
N LEU A 238 2.42 46.81 9.43
CA LEU A 238 1.25 46.74 8.56
C LEU A 238 1.33 45.50 7.65
N ALA A 239 0.28 44.68 7.60
CA ALA A 239 0.25 43.48 6.79
C ALA A 239 -1.07 43.29 6.05
N LEU A 240 -1.01 42.86 4.80
CA LEU A 240 -2.15 42.35 4.04
C LEU A 240 -2.23 40.83 4.24
N MET A 241 -3.37 40.34 4.69
CA MET A 241 -3.62 38.92 4.93
C MET A 241 -4.43 38.35 3.76
N TYR A 242 -3.92 37.29 3.14
CA TYR A 242 -4.58 36.59 2.03
C TYR A 242 -4.88 35.14 2.40
N ASN A 243 -6.03 34.65 1.96
CA ASN A 243 -6.42 33.25 2.06
C ASN A 243 -6.04 32.51 0.78
N LEU A 244 -5.37 31.37 0.90
CA LEU A 244 -5.17 30.42 -0.18
C LEU A 244 -6.32 29.40 -0.20
N ILE A 245 -7.02 29.36 -1.34
CA ILE A 245 -8.23 28.57 -1.54
C ILE A 245 -7.94 27.49 -2.59
N HIS A 246 -8.26 26.26 -2.23
CA HIS A 246 -8.21 25.10 -3.11
C HIS A 246 -9.47 25.05 -3.97
N SER A 247 -9.31 25.26 -5.28
CA SER A 247 -10.43 25.42 -6.22
C SER A 247 -10.83 24.13 -6.96
N SER A 248 -10.19 22.99 -6.68
CA SER A 248 -10.42 21.73 -7.41
C SER A 248 -11.21 20.72 -6.58
N SER A 249 -12.31 20.19 -7.14
CA SER A 249 -13.05 19.06 -6.57
C SER A 249 -12.43 17.70 -6.91
N GLU A 250 -11.53 17.64 -7.89
CA GLU A 250 -10.95 16.40 -8.44
C GLU A 250 -9.62 16.01 -7.78
N SER A 251 -8.98 16.93 -7.05
CA SER A 251 -7.76 16.68 -6.30
C SER A 251 -7.97 16.99 -4.82
N PRO A 252 -7.41 16.17 -3.91
CA PRO A 252 -7.64 16.38 -2.48
C PRO A 252 -6.96 17.67 -2.00
N GLN A 253 -7.61 18.37 -1.07
CA GLN A 253 -7.13 19.65 -0.52
C GLN A 253 -5.71 19.49 0.09
N PRO A 254 -4.77 20.41 -0.18
CA PRO A 254 -3.45 20.43 0.47
C PRO A 254 -3.57 20.57 2.00
N SER A 255 -2.71 19.90 2.74
CA SER A 255 -2.68 19.93 4.21
C SER A 255 -1.26 19.68 4.71
N LEU A 256 -0.89 20.25 5.87
CA LEU A 256 0.41 20.05 6.52
C LEU A 256 0.84 18.57 6.64
N HIS A 257 -0.12 17.68 6.83
CA HIS A 257 0.12 16.24 7.05
C HIS A 257 0.28 15.42 5.76
N ARG A 258 0.24 16.04 4.57
CA ARG A 258 0.36 15.32 3.30
C ARG A 258 1.72 15.61 2.64
N PRO A 259 2.61 14.62 2.51
CA PRO A 259 3.89 14.86 1.85
C PRO A 259 3.71 15.15 0.35
N PRO A 260 4.42 16.12 -0.27
CA PRO A 260 4.50 16.25 -1.71
C PRO A 260 5.16 15.04 -2.35
N VAL A 261 4.74 14.81 -3.58
CA VAL A 261 5.08 13.63 -4.36
C VAL A 261 6.52 13.71 -4.90
N ASN A 262 7.37 12.81 -4.37
CA ASN A 262 8.60 12.16 -4.88
C ASN A 262 9.98 12.84 -4.78
N PRO A 263 11.01 12.01 -4.45
CA PRO A 263 11.91 11.47 -5.49
C PRO A 263 12.27 10.00 -5.19
N SER A 264 11.55 8.97 -5.65
CA SER A 264 11.67 8.40 -7.00
C SER A 264 10.44 7.58 -7.39
N GLU A 265 9.63 7.10 -6.43
CA GLU A 265 8.31 6.50 -6.63
C GLU A 265 7.41 6.74 -5.41
N SER A 266 6.16 7.15 -5.62
CA SER A 266 5.23 7.38 -4.50
C SER A 266 4.81 6.05 -3.89
N LEU A 267 4.60 5.93 -2.57
CA LEU A 267 4.08 4.69 -1.93
C LEU A 267 2.89 4.05 -2.70
N PRO A 268 1.89 4.80 -3.21
CA PRO A 268 0.83 4.21 -4.05
C PRO A 268 1.33 3.44 -5.27
N CYS A 269 2.41 3.90 -5.90
CA CYS A 269 3.06 3.23 -7.03
C CYS A 269 3.74 1.93 -6.57
N ILE A 270 4.46 1.98 -5.44
CA ILE A 270 5.14 0.83 -4.85
C ILE A 270 4.14 -0.27 -4.49
N PHE A 271 3.05 0.07 -3.78
CA PHE A 271 1.98 -0.89 -3.46
C PHE A 271 1.36 -1.52 -4.72
N ARG A 272 1.12 -0.72 -5.77
CA ARG A 272 0.58 -1.22 -7.03
C ARG A 272 1.56 -2.16 -7.75
N LYS A 273 2.83 -1.79 -7.86
CA LYS A 273 3.87 -2.64 -8.46
C LYS A 273 4.08 -3.94 -7.68
N TRP A 274 4.09 -3.88 -6.35
CA TRP A 274 4.23 -5.05 -5.51
C TRP A 274 3.02 -5.99 -5.65
N LYS A 275 1.80 -5.43 -5.72
CA LYS A 275 0.58 -6.21 -6.02
C LYS A 275 0.69 -6.94 -7.35
N GLU A 276 1.16 -6.26 -8.38
CA GLU A 276 1.30 -6.80 -9.74
C GLU A 276 2.53 -7.71 -9.92
N GLY A 277 3.37 -7.87 -8.89
CA GLY A 277 4.59 -8.67 -8.97
C GLY A 277 5.65 -8.09 -9.90
N LYS A 278 5.66 -6.76 -10.10
CA LYS A 278 6.55 -6.04 -11.01
C LYS A 278 7.90 -5.67 -10.41
N TYR A 279 8.31 -6.32 -9.33
CA TYR A 279 9.62 -6.13 -8.70
C TYR A 279 10.57 -7.25 -9.06
N ARG A 280 11.80 -6.90 -9.46
CA ARG A 280 12.84 -7.91 -9.74
C ARG A 280 13.40 -8.53 -8.47
N GLN A 281 13.54 -7.73 -7.41
CA GLN A 281 13.99 -8.18 -6.10
C GLN A 281 12.89 -7.94 -5.07
N THR A 282 12.47 -9.02 -4.42
CA THR A 282 11.52 -9.03 -3.32
C THR A 282 12.12 -9.79 -2.14
N PRO A 283 11.76 -9.46 -0.89
CA PRO A 283 12.24 -10.19 0.28
C PRO A 283 11.93 -11.69 0.16
N SER A 284 12.85 -12.52 0.64
CA SER A 284 12.71 -13.98 0.66
C SER A 284 11.45 -14.43 1.42
N SER A 285 11.10 -13.71 2.49
CA SER A 285 9.94 -13.97 3.32
C SER A 285 8.63 -13.39 2.75
N GLN A 286 8.68 -12.66 1.61
CA GLN A 286 7.53 -11.98 0.98
C GLN A 286 6.79 -10.99 1.89
N VAL A 287 7.45 -10.53 2.96
CA VAL A 287 6.93 -9.53 3.91
C VAL A 287 7.90 -8.36 4.02
N LEU A 288 7.39 -7.20 4.40
CA LEU A 288 8.20 -6.07 4.85
C LEU A 288 7.93 -5.81 6.33
N ALA A 289 9.01 -5.66 7.11
CA ALA A 289 8.98 -5.29 8.51
C ALA A 289 9.54 -3.87 8.65
N CYS A 290 8.68 -2.92 9.03
CA CYS A 290 9.05 -1.52 9.21
C CYS A 290 9.10 -1.21 10.72
N PRO A 291 10.28 -0.97 11.31
CA PRO A 291 10.38 -0.59 12.71
C PRO A 291 9.68 0.73 13.02
N LEU A 292 9.03 0.78 14.19
CA LEU A 292 8.50 1.99 14.78
C LEU A 292 9.58 2.70 15.61
N SER A 293 9.47 4.02 15.72
CA SER A 293 10.37 4.86 16.51
C SER A 293 10.26 4.52 17.99
N ASN A 294 9.02 4.36 18.47
CA ASN A 294 8.74 3.95 19.85
C ASN A 294 8.64 2.43 19.99
N ASN A 295 8.83 1.96 21.21
CA ASN A 295 8.61 0.56 21.56
C ASN A 295 7.40 0.45 22.49
N TYR A 296 6.35 -0.20 22.02
CA TYR A 296 5.09 -0.33 22.73
C TYR A 296 5.04 -1.64 23.51
N ARG A 297 4.32 -1.65 24.62
CA ARG A 297 4.21 -2.84 25.45
C ARG A 297 3.27 -3.84 24.78
N GLU A 298 3.65 -5.11 24.80
CA GLU A 298 2.85 -6.24 24.29
C GLU A 298 1.35 -6.18 24.67
N PRO A 299 0.94 -5.99 25.94
CA PRO A 299 -0.48 -5.99 26.29
C PRO A 299 -1.27 -4.82 25.69
N ASP A 300 -0.58 -3.77 25.25
CA ASP A 300 -1.17 -2.55 24.73
C ASP A 300 -1.38 -2.64 23.21
N LEU A 301 -0.65 -3.51 22.49
CA LEU A 301 -0.74 -3.67 21.03
C LEU A 301 -2.17 -3.99 20.54
N LYS A 302 -2.97 -4.68 21.36
CA LYS A 302 -4.38 -5.00 21.05
C LYS A 302 -5.27 -3.76 20.85
N HIS A 303 -4.82 -2.60 21.32
CA HIS A 303 -5.52 -1.33 21.14
C HIS A 303 -5.20 -0.68 19.77
N GLY A 304 -4.35 -1.31 18.94
CA GLY A 304 -4.15 -0.96 17.54
C GLY A 304 -3.56 0.44 17.36
N VAL A 305 -4.17 1.24 16.50
CA VAL A 305 -3.69 2.60 16.17
C VAL A 305 -3.73 3.54 17.39
N SER A 306 -4.62 3.32 18.36
CA SER A 306 -4.85 4.29 19.45
C SER A 306 -3.70 4.40 20.46
N ILE A 307 -2.75 3.47 20.44
CA ILE A 307 -1.57 3.51 21.33
C ILE A 307 -0.36 4.18 20.68
N LEU A 308 -0.44 4.48 19.38
CA LEU A 308 0.68 5.04 18.64
C LEU A 308 0.86 6.52 18.99
N GLU A 309 2.12 6.96 19.05
CA GLU A 309 2.49 8.33 19.40
C GLU A 309 3.51 8.90 18.41
N GLY A 310 3.42 10.22 18.16
CA GLY A 310 4.35 10.97 17.32
C GLY A 310 4.48 10.40 15.90
N SER A 311 5.72 10.27 15.42
CA SER A 311 6.05 9.83 14.06
C SER A 311 5.50 8.46 13.66
N ASP A 312 5.11 7.65 14.64
CA ASP A 312 4.53 6.31 14.39
C ASP A 312 3.07 6.40 13.94
N VAL A 313 2.32 7.41 14.43
CA VAL A 313 0.95 7.70 13.96
C VAL A 313 1.00 8.07 12.48
N ASP A 314 1.86 9.02 12.12
CA ASP A 314 2.00 9.50 10.74
C ASP A 314 2.34 8.36 9.77
N LYS A 315 3.27 7.47 10.17
CA LYS A 315 3.66 6.28 9.39
C LYS A 315 2.47 5.38 9.11
N VAL A 316 1.67 5.11 10.15
CA VAL A 316 0.54 4.20 10.09
C VAL A 316 -0.63 4.82 9.32
N GLU A 317 -0.95 6.09 9.56
CA GLU A 317 -1.99 6.82 8.82
C GLU A 317 -1.66 6.94 7.33
N TYR A 318 -0.39 7.03 6.96
CA TYR A 318 0.02 7.07 5.56
C TYR A 318 -0.04 5.68 4.88
N ILE A 319 0.35 4.62 5.59
CA ILE A 319 0.43 3.26 5.04
C ILE A 319 -0.95 2.59 4.98
N LEU A 320 -1.78 2.71 6.02
CA LEU A 320 -3.01 1.92 6.16
C LEU A 320 -4.00 2.10 4.99
N PRO A 321 -4.38 3.32 4.58
CA PRO A 321 -5.36 3.50 3.50
C PRO A 321 -4.85 2.94 2.16
N LEU A 322 -3.54 2.97 1.94
CA LEU A 322 -2.90 2.42 0.75
C LEU A 322 -2.90 0.90 0.79
N ALA A 323 -2.55 0.32 1.94
CA ALA A 323 -2.57 -1.12 2.12
C ALA A 323 -3.98 -1.69 1.87
N GLU A 324 -5.01 -1.10 2.47
CA GLU A 324 -6.40 -1.49 2.25
C GLU A 324 -6.83 -1.35 0.79
N LYS A 325 -6.50 -0.22 0.16
CA LYS A 325 -6.82 0.03 -1.26
C LYS A 325 -6.21 -1.01 -2.19
N TYR A 326 -4.96 -1.43 -1.94
CA TYR A 326 -4.25 -2.33 -2.83
C TYR A 326 -4.32 -3.81 -2.43
N GLY A 327 -4.93 -4.17 -1.29
CA GLY A 327 -5.10 -5.56 -0.85
C GLY A 327 -3.88 -6.11 -0.10
N PHE A 328 -3.41 -5.32 0.86
CA PHE A 328 -2.32 -5.66 1.76
C PHE A 328 -2.82 -5.65 3.20
N THR A 329 -2.30 -6.58 3.99
CA THR A 329 -2.54 -6.65 5.42
C THR A 329 -1.38 -5.98 6.15
N VAL A 330 -1.71 -5.13 7.12
CA VAL A 330 -0.74 -4.46 8.00
C VAL A 330 -1.01 -4.91 9.43
N CYS A 331 0.03 -5.35 10.13
CA CYS A 331 -0.04 -5.77 11.52
C CYS A 331 0.95 -4.98 12.39
N LEU A 332 0.57 -4.62 13.61
CA LEU A 332 1.53 -4.36 14.67
C LEU A 332 2.11 -5.70 15.15
N ALA A 333 3.41 -5.75 15.38
CA ALA A 333 4.07 -6.94 15.91
C ALA A 333 5.31 -6.58 16.73
N ASN A 334 5.79 -7.53 17.52
CA ASN A 334 7.10 -7.47 18.15
C ASN A 334 8.13 -8.22 17.30
N LEU A 335 9.33 -7.67 17.21
CA LEU A 335 10.49 -8.24 16.53
C LEU A 335 11.61 -8.47 17.54
N GLU A 336 12.19 -9.66 17.57
CA GLU A 336 13.37 -9.99 18.38
C GLU A 336 14.48 -10.58 17.50
N SER A 337 15.73 -10.12 17.69
CA SER A 337 16.88 -10.66 16.97
C SER A 337 17.33 -11.97 17.59
N ASN A 338 17.46 -13.02 16.79
CA ASN A 338 18.00 -14.30 17.25
C ASN A 338 19.53 -14.28 17.05
N THR A 339 20.27 -13.66 17.97
CA THR A 339 21.74 -13.79 17.97
C THR A 339 22.12 -15.19 18.46
N VAL A 340 22.30 -16.13 17.53
CA VAL A 340 22.95 -17.41 17.85
C VAL A 340 24.42 -17.11 18.09
N GLY A 341 24.81 -17.04 19.36
CA GLY A 341 26.20 -16.85 19.75
C GLY A 341 27.09 -18.02 19.36
N HIS A 342 27.58 -18.04 18.10
CA HIS A 342 28.66 -18.93 17.68
C HIS A 342 29.68 -18.19 16.81
N THR A 343 30.86 -17.98 17.38
CA THR A 343 32.05 -17.50 16.68
C THR A 343 32.53 -18.55 15.67
N SER A 344 32.17 -18.40 14.39
CA SER A 344 32.83 -19.12 13.30
C SER A 344 33.21 -18.13 12.18
N PRO A 345 34.51 -17.90 11.90
CA PRO A 345 34.97 -16.79 11.06
C PRO A 345 34.75 -16.95 9.53
N LEU A 346 33.94 -17.90 9.07
CA LEU A 346 33.92 -18.30 7.65
C LEU A 346 32.53 -18.48 7.00
N LYS A 347 31.45 -18.00 7.61
CA LYS A 347 30.16 -17.85 6.91
C LYS A 347 29.52 -16.53 7.31
N THR A 348 29.17 -15.71 6.33
CA THR A 348 28.22 -14.60 6.51
C THR A 348 26.88 -15.24 6.83
N GLU A 349 26.62 -15.56 8.09
CA GLU A 349 25.31 -16.07 8.51
C GLU A 349 24.31 -14.93 8.40
N LEU A 350 23.26 -15.14 7.59
CA LEU A 350 22.14 -14.21 7.51
C LEU A 350 21.52 -14.12 8.91
N GLU A 351 21.49 -12.91 9.48
CA GLU A 351 20.79 -12.67 10.75
C GLU A 351 19.31 -12.99 10.59
N ARG A 352 18.76 -13.72 11.56
CA ARG A 352 17.35 -14.12 11.60
C ARG A 352 16.66 -13.42 12.75
N TYR A 353 15.41 -13.05 12.51
CA TYR A 353 14.59 -12.32 13.44
C TYR A 353 13.25 -13.02 13.61
N SER A 354 12.78 -13.09 14.86
CA SER A 354 11.47 -13.67 15.18
C SER A 354 10.44 -12.56 15.29
N VAL A 355 9.35 -12.66 14.53
CA VAL A 355 8.17 -11.78 14.63
C VAL A 355 7.07 -12.50 15.40
N PHE A 356 6.46 -11.84 16.38
CA PHE A 356 5.40 -12.40 17.22
C PHE A 356 4.43 -11.31 17.71
N ASN A 357 3.34 -11.70 18.40
CA ASN A 357 2.31 -10.79 18.92
C ASN A 357 1.61 -9.94 17.84
N LEU A 358 1.25 -10.57 16.73
CA LEU A 358 0.62 -9.87 15.61
C LEU A 358 -0.80 -9.37 15.95
N VAL A 359 -1.04 -8.09 15.67
CA VAL A 359 -2.36 -7.43 15.73
C VAL A 359 -2.63 -6.75 14.40
N CYS A 360 -3.62 -7.24 13.64
CA CYS A 360 -4.03 -6.63 12.38
C CYS A 360 -4.60 -5.23 12.60
N LEU A 361 -4.23 -4.31 11.71
CA LEU A 361 -4.76 -2.94 11.66
C LEU A 361 -5.75 -2.74 10.50
N THR A 362 -5.59 -3.48 9.40
CA THR A 362 -6.44 -3.35 8.19
C THR A 362 -7.74 -4.18 8.26
N ALA A 363 -7.90 -4.99 9.30
CA ALA A 363 -9.08 -5.81 9.51
C ALA A 363 -9.24 -6.20 10.99
N ASP A 364 -10.48 -6.20 11.50
CA ASP A 364 -10.86 -6.76 12.80
C ASP A 364 -10.82 -8.30 12.79
N ARG A 365 -9.69 -8.88 12.39
CA ARG A 365 -9.44 -10.32 12.40
C ARG A 365 -8.00 -10.61 12.79
N LYS A 366 -7.76 -11.81 13.32
CA LYS A 366 -6.40 -12.30 13.56
C LYS A 366 -5.83 -12.91 12.26
N PRO A 367 -4.52 -12.74 11.96
CA PRO A 367 -3.86 -13.48 10.89
C PRO A 367 -3.94 -15.00 11.13
N CYS A 368 -3.85 -15.80 10.08
CA CYS A 368 -3.85 -17.27 10.20
C CYS A 368 -2.56 -17.88 10.78
N PHE A 369 -1.59 -17.05 11.16
CA PHE A 369 -0.36 -17.41 11.83
C PHE A 369 -0.07 -16.53 13.05
N ASP A 370 0.68 -17.07 14.01
CA ASP A 370 0.94 -16.44 15.30
C ASP A 370 2.30 -15.74 15.38
N GLY A 371 3.20 -16.05 14.45
CA GLY A 371 4.54 -15.48 14.35
C GLY A 371 5.22 -15.89 13.04
N LEU A 372 6.38 -15.31 12.74
CA LEU A 372 7.14 -15.60 11.52
C LEU A 372 8.62 -15.30 11.73
N ASP A 373 9.51 -16.20 11.27
CA ASP A 373 10.93 -15.91 11.17
C ASP A 373 11.23 -15.17 9.86
N ILE A 374 11.90 -14.03 9.95
CA ILE A 374 12.29 -13.20 8.80
C ILE A 374 13.80 -12.98 8.77
N SER A 375 14.32 -12.65 7.61
CA SER A 375 15.70 -12.21 7.40
C SER A 375 15.83 -10.70 7.24
N ASP A 376 17.05 -10.19 7.32
CA ASP A 376 17.38 -8.76 7.19
C ASP A 376 16.94 -8.14 5.84
N ASP A 377 16.80 -8.94 4.79
CA ASP A 377 16.25 -8.51 3.49
C ASP A 377 14.77 -8.07 3.57
N SER A 378 14.08 -8.40 4.66
CA SER A 378 12.67 -8.06 4.90
C SER A 378 12.53 -6.82 5.79
N ILE A 379 13.61 -6.33 6.41
CA ILE A 379 13.56 -5.24 7.39
C ILE A 379 13.85 -3.91 6.73
N VAL A 380 12.82 -3.07 6.58
CA VAL A 380 12.91 -1.72 6.01
C VAL A 380 13.46 -0.77 7.07
N LEU A 381 14.72 -0.37 6.93
CA LEU A 381 15.36 0.50 7.92
C LEU A 381 15.12 1.96 7.59
N ASP A 382 14.76 2.73 8.61
CA ASP A 382 14.83 4.18 8.52
C ASP A 382 16.30 4.61 8.59
N ARG A 383 16.78 5.25 7.51
CA ARG A 383 18.20 5.62 7.36
C ARG A 383 18.67 6.68 8.36
N ASP A 384 17.74 7.32 9.08
CA ASP A 384 18.05 8.38 10.03
C ASP A 384 18.34 7.88 11.47
N ILE A 385 18.22 6.56 11.74
CA ILE A 385 18.62 5.96 13.01
C ILE A 385 20.16 5.84 13.06
N ALA A 386 20.80 6.75 13.81
CA ALA A 386 22.22 6.86 14.16
C ALA A 386 23.22 5.86 13.51
N PRO A 387 24.20 6.31 12.70
CA PRO A 387 25.06 5.46 11.86
C PRO A 387 26.13 4.62 12.59
N GLN A 388 26.15 4.58 13.93
CA GLN A 388 27.26 3.98 14.70
C GLN A 388 27.00 2.57 15.25
N LEU A 389 25.81 2.00 15.03
CA LEU A 389 25.43 0.65 15.49
C LEU A 389 25.14 -0.29 14.31
N THR A 390 25.44 -1.58 14.47
CA THR A 390 25.04 -2.64 13.52
C THR A 390 23.52 -2.83 13.50
N VAL A 391 22.96 -3.36 12.41
CA VAL A 391 21.49 -3.56 12.25
C VAL A 391 20.92 -4.40 13.41
N SER A 392 21.63 -5.48 13.78
CA SER A 392 21.32 -6.32 14.93
C SER A 392 21.22 -5.53 16.24
N GLU A 393 22.20 -4.66 16.52
CA GLU A 393 22.24 -3.83 17.74
C GLU A 393 21.08 -2.81 17.79
N ARG A 394 20.67 -2.27 16.63
CA ARG A 394 19.54 -1.32 16.53
C ARG A 394 18.18 -1.97 16.80
N LEU A 395 18.07 -3.28 16.54
CA LEU A 395 16.81 -4.03 16.53
C LEU A 395 16.67 -4.99 17.72
N THR A 396 17.39 -4.75 18.81
CA THR A 396 17.26 -5.50 20.05
C THR A 396 15.86 -5.25 20.65
N GLN A 397 14.89 -6.10 20.30
CA GLN A 397 13.47 -6.05 20.69
C GLN A 397 12.74 -4.74 20.35
N ARG A 398 12.02 -4.72 19.22
CA ARG A 398 11.28 -3.53 18.72
C ARG A 398 9.82 -3.84 18.42
N THR A 399 8.99 -2.80 18.42
CA THR A 399 7.66 -2.84 17.79
C THR A 399 7.82 -2.50 16.31
N ILE A 400 7.16 -3.24 15.44
CA ILE A 400 7.23 -3.11 13.99
C ILE A 400 5.83 -3.08 13.37
N LEU A 401 5.74 -2.54 12.16
CA LEU A 401 4.66 -2.81 11.22
C LEU A 401 5.08 -3.94 10.29
N LEU A 402 4.34 -5.04 10.30
CA LEU A 402 4.50 -6.13 9.35
C LEU A 402 3.49 -5.96 8.20
N ILE A 403 3.98 -5.89 6.97
CA ILE A 403 3.20 -5.65 5.76
C ILE A 403 3.36 -6.84 4.81
N PHE A 404 2.25 -7.37 4.30
CA PHE A 404 2.25 -8.45 3.31
C PHE A 404 0.98 -8.41 2.44
N ARG A 405 1.03 -9.01 1.26
CA ARG A 405 -0.15 -9.12 0.38
C ARG A 405 -1.17 -10.07 0.98
N ASP A 406 -2.45 -9.74 0.90
CA ASP A 406 -3.53 -10.61 1.42
C ASP A 406 -3.47 -12.03 0.83
N ASN A 407 -3.07 -12.13 -0.45
CA ASN A 407 -2.92 -13.40 -1.15
C ASN A 407 -1.73 -14.25 -0.67
N ASP A 408 -0.74 -13.65 0.01
CA ASP A 408 0.46 -14.34 0.50
C ASP A 408 0.26 -14.91 1.92
N GLU A 409 -0.75 -14.44 2.66
CA GLU A 409 -1.05 -14.87 4.03
C GLU A 409 -1.07 -16.40 4.20
N PRO A 410 -1.67 -17.18 3.27
CA PRO A 410 -1.62 -18.64 3.33
C PRO A 410 -0.22 -19.24 3.26
N SER A 411 0.64 -18.70 2.40
CA SER A 411 2.01 -19.15 2.23
C SER A 411 2.83 -18.82 3.46
N LEU A 412 2.59 -17.65 4.07
CA LEU A 412 3.21 -17.23 5.33
C LEU A 412 2.80 -18.13 6.51
N ALA A 413 1.54 -18.58 6.55
CA ALA A 413 1.11 -19.56 7.55
C ALA A 413 1.78 -20.92 7.37
N ILE A 414 1.95 -21.39 6.14
CA ILE A 414 2.70 -22.64 5.91
C ILE A 414 4.15 -22.48 6.35
N LEU A 415 4.77 -21.33 6.07
CA LEU A 415 6.15 -21.03 6.44
C LEU A 415 6.35 -20.98 7.96
N SER A 416 5.39 -20.42 8.70
CA SER A 416 5.53 -20.23 10.15
C SER A 416 5.21 -21.45 11.01
N GLN A 417 4.14 -22.18 10.70
CA GLN A 417 3.61 -23.27 11.54
C GLN A 417 3.59 -24.63 10.83
N GLY A 418 3.91 -24.68 9.54
CA GLY A 418 3.92 -25.90 8.74
C GLY A 418 2.55 -26.27 8.15
N ILE A 419 2.57 -27.22 7.21
CA ILE A 419 1.39 -27.65 6.44
C ILE A 419 0.32 -28.29 7.35
N GLU A 420 0.72 -29.18 8.26
CA GLU A 420 -0.22 -29.93 9.10
C GLU A 420 -1.04 -29.04 10.01
N GLU A 421 -0.38 -28.14 10.73
CA GLU A 421 -1.03 -27.20 11.64
C GLU A 421 -1.92 -26.20 10.88
N THR A 422 -1.47 -25.75 9.71
CA THR A 422 -2.24 -24.88 8.82
C THR A 422 -3.53 -25.56 8.33
N LEU A 423 -3.44 -26.81 7.87
CA LEU A 423 -4.63 -27.58 7.47
C LEU A 423 -5.55 -27.88 8.67
N ARG A 424 -4.99 -28.12 9.86
CA ARG A 424 -5.76 -28.36 11.09
C ARG A 424 -6.58 -27.13 11.48
N LYS A 425 -6.01 -25.93 11.42
CA LYS A 425 -6.72 -24.66 11.70
C LYS A 425 -7.91 -24.47 10.74
N ILE A 426 -7.73 -24.72 9.44
CA ILE A 426 -8.84 -24.65 8.46
C ILE A 426 -9.97 -25.63 8.79
N LYS A 427 -9.65 -26.86 9.18
CA LYS A 427 -10.67 -27.88 9.51
C LYS A 427 -11.54 -27.48 10.69
N HIS A 428 -10.98 -26.76 11.67
CA HIS A 428 -11.69 -26.40 12.91
C HIS A 428 -12.32 -25.00 12.84
N GLU A 429 -11.80 -24.10 12.01
CA GLU A 429 -12.26 -22.72 11.87
C GLU A 429 -12.56 -22.37 10.40
N PRO A 430 -13.69 -22.84 9.83
CA PRO A 430 -14.03 -22.63 8.42
C PRO A 430 -14.40 -21.19 8.07
N GLN A 431 -14.47 -20.30 9.06
CA GLN A 431 -14.67 -18.85 8.85
C GLN A 431 -13.37 -18.11 8.50
N ILE A 432 -12.24 -18.81 8.40
CA ILE A 432 -11.02 -18.26 7.82
C ILE A 432 -11.31 -17.94 6.35
N LEU A 433 -11.52 -16.66 6.07
CA LEU A 433 -11.44 -16.06 4.76
C LEU A 433 -10.14 -16.60 4.12
N ASN A 434 -10.23 -17.29 2.97
CA ASN A 434 -9.11 -17.82 2.17
C ASN A 434 -8.81 -19.34 2.24
N ALA A 435 -9.70 -20.20 2.75
CA ALA A 435 -9.50 -21.68 2.73
C ALA A 435 -9.08 -22.26 1.36
N LYS A 436 -9.65 -21.76 0.25
CA LYS A 436 -9.24 -22.15 -1.10
C LYS A 436 -7.82 -21.70 -1.43
N GLN A 437 -7.44 -20.46 -1.12
CA GLN A 437 -6.09 -19.96 -1.40
C GLN A 437 -5.04 -20.74 -0.60
N ILE A 438 -5.34 -21.10 0.65
CA ILE A 438 -4.48 -21.99 1.44
C ILE A 438 -4.35 -23.36 0.80
N ALA A 439 -5.44 -23.95 0.32
CA ALA A 439 -5.38 -25.23 -0.38
C ALA A 439 -4.45 -25.17 -1.62
N TYR A 440 -4.50 -24.07 -2.39
CA TYR A 440 -3.60 -23.85 -3.52
C TYR A 440 -2.16 -23.56 -3.12
N ALA A 441 -1.92 -22.84 -2.01
CA ALA A 441 -0.57 -22.63 -1.47
C ALA A 441 0.07 -23.94 -0.99
N VAL A 442 -0.70 -24.80 -0.32
CA VAL A 442 -0.25 -26.16 0.05
C VAL A 442 0.04 -26.98 -1.21
N LEU A 443 -0.84 -26.94 -2.22
CA LEU A 443 -0.62 -27.66 -3.49
C LEU A 443 0.69 -27.22 -4.18
N SER A 444 0.96 -25.91 -4.23
CA SER A 444 2.22 -25.40 -4.79
C SER A 444 3.43 -25.97 -4.04
N ASN A 445 3.40 -25.97 -2.71
CA ASN A 445 4.46 -26.57 -1.89
C ASN A 445 4.64 -28.07 -2.19
N LEU A 446 3.55 -28.84 -2.34
CA LEU A 446 3.62 -30.26 -2.70
C LEU A 446 4.32 -30.51 -4.05
N ALA A 447 4.17 -29.59 -5.01
CA ALA A 447 4.81 -29.66 -6.32
C ALA A 447 6.32 -29.38 -6.25
N HIS A 448 6.75 -28.38 -5.46
CA HIS A 448 8.15 -27.94 -5.36
C HIS A 448 9.02 -28.86 -4.49
N ALA A 449 8.42 -29.55 -3.52
CA ALA A 449 9.14 -30.34 -2.52
C ALA A 449 9.82 -31.64 -3.07
N LYS A 450 9.79 -31.86 -4.40
CA LYS A 450 10.60 -32.90 -5.08
C LYS A 450 12.09 -32.55 -5.16
N SER A 451 12.50 -31.33 -4.78
CA SER A 451 13.84 -30.80 -5.01
C SER A 451 14.76 -30.67 -3.77
N GLU A 452 14.26 -30.82 -2.54
CA GLU A 452 15.05 -30.48 -1.34
C GLU A 452 15.52 -31.67 -0.50
N ILE A 453 16.72 -31.48 0.07
CA ILE A 453 17.55 -32.42 0.81
C ILE A 453 17.23 -32.27 2.31
N ASP A 454 16.16 -32.90 2.80
CA ASP A 454 15.94 -33.14 4.24
C ASP A 454 15.00 -34.35 4.45
N ASP A 455 15.11 -35.01 5.61
CA ASP A 455 14.67 -36.38 5.91
C ASP A 455 13.40 -36.87 5.14
N PRO A 456 13.57 -37.77 4.15
CA PRO A 456 12.55 -38.05 3.14
C PRO A 456 11.29 -38.79 3.66
N ARG A 457 11.36 -39.52 4.78
CA ARG A 457 10.25 -40.39 5.20
C ARG A 457 9.18 -39.68 6.03
N CYS A 458 9.59 -38.76 6.91
CA CYS A 458 8.66 -37.99 7.74
C CYS A 458 7.86 -36.98 6.89
N ASN A 459 8.51 -36.44 5.84
CA ASN A 459 7.90 -35.48 4.92
C ASN A 459 6.93 -36.15 3.93
N GLU A 460 7.21 -37.37 3.46
CA GLU A 460 6.37 -38.08 2.48
C GLU A 460 4.96 -38.41 3.01
N GLN A 461 4.86 -38.90 4.23
CA GLN A 461 3.58 -39.32 4.81
C GLN A 461 2.66 -38.13 5.10
N LEU A 462 3.25 -37.01 5.54
CA LEU A 462 2.55 -35.72 5.68
C LEU A 462 2.05 -35.22 4.33
N ARG A 463 2.89 -35.24 3.29
CA ARG A 463 2.52 -34.81 1.93
C ARG A 463 1.35 -35.62 1.37
N ILE A 464 1.38 -36.93 1.58
CA ILE A 464 0.29 -37.83 1.19
C ILE A 464 -0.99 -37.44 1.94
N SER A 465 -0.92 -37.22 3.25
CA SER A 465 -2.09 -36.81 4.04
C SER A 465 -2.66 -35.47 3.57
N ALA A 466 -1.80 -34.48 3.34
CA ALA A 466 -2.18 -33.17 2.83
C ALA A 466 -2.85 -33.27 1.45
N ALA A 467 -2.26 -34.02 0.51
CA ALA A 467 -2.84 -34.24 -0.81
C ALA A 467 -4.24 -34.88 -0.74
N ARG A 468 -4.47 -35.79 0.21
CA ARG A 468 -5.78 -36.41 0.43
C ARG A 468 -6.81 -35.43 0.96
N ASP A 469 -6.44 -34.60 1.94
CA ASP A 469 -7.31 -33.54 2.45
C ASP A 469 -7.68 -32.55 1.34
N LEU A 470 -6.71 -32.15 0.50
CA LEU A 470 -6.95 -31.27 -0.65
C LEU A 470 -7.92 -31.90 -1.66
N MET A 471 -7.81 -33.19 -1.94
CA MET A 471 -8.74 -33.88 -2.84
C MET A 471 -10.17 -33.90 -2.28
N ASP A 472 -10.35 -34.23 -1.00
CA ASP A 472 -11.67 -34.26 -0.37
C ASP A 472 -12.32 -32.85 -0.36
N TRP A 473 -11.53 -31.80 -0.13
CA TRP A 473 -11.98 -30.42 -0.23
C TRP A 473 -12.30 -30.02 -1.67
N ALA A 474 -11.46 -30.40 -2.64
CA ALA A 474 -11.68 -30.11 -4.05
C ALA A 474 -12.99 -30.72 -4.57
N VAL A 475 -13.31 -31.95 -4.15
CA VAL A 475 -14.61 -32.57 -4.44
C VAL A 475 -15.75 -31.78 -3.79
N SER A 476 -15.60 -31.38 -2.53
CA SER A 476 -16.62 -30.60 -1.80
C SER A 476 -16.85 -29.21 -2.41
N TRP A 477 -15.80 -28.57 -2.90
CA TRP A 477 -15.82 -27.23 -3.51
C TRP A 477 -16.08 -27.22 -5.02
N ARG A 478 -16.24 -28.40 -5.63
CA ARG A 478 -16.35 -28.59 -7.09
C ARG A 478 -15.16 -27.98 -7.86
N ASP A 479 -13.96 -28.08 -7.31
CA ASP A 479 -12.74 -27.43 -7.79
C ASP A 479 -11.84 -28.42 -8.55
N VAL A 480 -12.02 -28.52 -9.86
CA VAL A 480 -11.29 -29.49 -10.70
C VAL A 480 -9.78 -29.27 -10.67
N PRO A 481 -9.24 -28.04 -10.87
CA PRO A 481 -7.80 -27.84 -10.92
C PRO A 481 -7.10 -28.26 -9.62
N LEU A 482 -7.68 -27.90 -8.46
CA LEU A 482 -7.16 -28.32 -7.15
C LEU A 482 -7.11 -29.85 -7.02
N TRP A 483 -8.18 -30.55 -7.46
CA TRP A 483 -8.20 -32.01 -7.41
C TRP A 483 -7.15 -32.63 -8.32
N THR A 484 -7.08 -32.19 -9.59
CA THR A 484 -6.13 -32.72 -10.58
C THR A 484 -4.67 -32.46 -10.20
N GLY A 485 -4.40 -31.34 -9.52
CA GLY A 485 -3.07 -31.03 -8.99
C GLY A 485 -2.71 -31.86 -7.76
N ALA A 486 -3.65 -32.10 -6.84
CA ALA A 486 -3.38 -32.87 -5.62
C ALA A 486 -3.29 -34.39 -5.87
N PHE A 487 -4.07 -34.90 -6.83
CA PHE A 487 -4.22 -36.34 -7.08
C PHE A 487 -2.90 -37.10 -7.31
N PRO A 488 -1.92 -36.60 -8.10
CA PRO A 488 -0.62 -37.24 -8.28
C PRO A 488 0.21 -37.39 -6.99
N HIS A 489 -0.06 -36.60 -5.96
CA HIS A 489 0.67 -36.60 -4.69
C HIS A 489 0.00 -37.46 -3.60
N SER A 490 -1.20 -37.97 -3.86
CA SER A 490 -2.04 -38.65 -2.87
C SER A 490 -1.66 -40.10 -2.54
N SER A 491 -0.64 -40.64 -3.21
CA SER A 491 -0.11 -42.02 -3.21
C SER A 491 -0.82 -43.00 -2.26
N GLY A 492 -1.31 -44.11 -2.79
CA GLY A 492 -2.01 -45.10 -1.99
C GLY A 492 -2.25 -46.42 -2.69
N THR A 493 -2.95 -47.31 -2.00
CA THR A 493 -3.36 -48.60 -2.58
C THR A 493 -4.31 -48.36 -3.76
N LEU A 494 -4.35 -49.31 -4.72
CA LEU A 494 -5.28 -49.24 -5.85
C LEU A 494 -6.73 -49.04 -5.40
N LYS A 495 -7.12 -49.67 -4.28
CA LYS A 495 -8.46 -49.52 -3.68
C LYS A 495 -8.75 -48.07 -3.29
N PHE A 496 -7.78 -47.39 -2.66
CA PHE A 496 -7.88 -45.98 -2.31
C PHE A 496 -8.03 -45.12 -3.57
N ILE A 497 -7.14 -45.30 -4.55
CA ILE A 497 -7.15 -44.54 -5.81
C ILE A 497 -8.50 -44.69 -6.53
N CYS A 498 -9.02 -45.92 -6.63
CA CYS A 498 -10.31 -46.19 -7.26
C CYS A 498 -11.49 -45.55 -6.51
N ASN A 499 -11.40 -45.44 -5.17
CA ASN A 499 -12.42 -44.79 -4.37
C ASN A 499 -12.42 -43.27 -4.60
N GLU A 500 -11.26 -42.63 -4.57
CA GLU A 500 -11.13 -41.19 -4.84
C GLU A 500 -11.50 -40.83 -6.27
N LEU A 501 -11.08 -41.64 -7.24
CA LEU A 501 -11.49 -41.47 -8.63
C LEU A 501 -13.02 -41.57 -8.78
N ARG A 502 -13.67 -42.51 -8.08
CA ARG A 502 -15.13 -42.63 -8.10
C ARG A 502 -15.79 -41.39 -7.51
N LYS A 503 -15.31 -40.85 -6.38
CA LYS A 503 -15.85 -39.61 -5.80
C LYS A 503 -15.75 -38.44 -6.80
N ALA A 504 -14.58 -38.26 -7.40
CA ALA A 504 -14.31 -37.21 -8.39
C ALA A 504 -15.18 -37.37 -9.64
N LEU A 505 -15.34 -38.58 -10.17
CA LEU A 505 -16.19 -38.86 -11.33
C LEU A 505 -17.67 -38.52 -11.10
N HIS A 506 -18.20 -38.75 -9.88
CA HIS A 506 -19.57 -38.37 -9.55
C HIS A 506 -19.78 -36.84 -9.53
N VAL A 507 -18.75 -36.07 -9.15
CA VAL A 507 -18.88 -34.62 -8.98
C VAL A 507 -18.45 -33.84 -10.22
N PHE A 508 -17.36 -34.24 -10.88
CA PHE A 508 -16.78 -33.53 -12.03
C PHE A 508 -17.16 -34.14 -13.38
N GLY A 509 -17.51 -35.43 -13.41
CA GLY A 509 -17.61 -36.20 -14.65
C GLY A 509 -16.25 -36.56 -15.25
N VAL A 510 -16.27 -37.30 -16.36
CA VAL A 510 -15.04 -37.86 -16.97
C VAL A 510 -14.20 -36.80 -17.68
N LYS A 511 -14.85 -35.87 -18.40
CA LYS A 511 -14.17 -34.91 -19.29
C LYS A 511 -13.16 -34.01 -18.55
N PRO A 512 -13.48 -33.40 -17.39
CA PRO A 512 -12.55 -32.47 -16.74
C PRO A 512 -11.31 -33.11 -16.11
N ILE A 513 -11.34 -34.42 -15.84
CA ILE A 513 -10.23 -35.15 -15.20
C ILE A 513 -9.60 -36.22 -16.12
N HIS A 514 -9.93 -36.17 -17.42
CA HIS A 514 -9.48 -37.15 -18.42
C HIS A 514 -7.95 -37.30 -18.45
N ASP A 515 -7.24 -36.18 -18.39
CA ASP A 515 -5.78 -36.18 -18.47
C ASP A 515 -5.16 -36.80 -17.21
N SER A 516 -5.73 -36.53 -16.03
CA SER A 516 -5.32 -37.19 -14.78
C SER A 516 -5.58 -38.70 -14.80
N ILE A 517 -6.68 -39.15 -15.43
CA ILE A 517 -6.96 -40.59 -15.63
C ILE A 517 -5.92 -41.21 -16.56
N THR A 518 -5.61 -40.53 -17.67
CA THR A 518 -4.63 -41.00 -18.67
C THR A 518 -3.24 -41.11 -18.04
N ASP A 519 -2.81 -40.08 -17.31
CA ASP A 519 -1.54 -40.02 -16.58
C ASP A 519 -1.45 -41.04 -15.42
N LEU A 520 -2.58 -41.36 -14.77
CA LEU A 520 -2.62 -42.47 -13.82
C LEU A 520 -2.37 -43.82 -14.51
N LEU A 521 -3.02 -44.05 -15.65
CA LEU A 521 -2.91 -45.31 -16.39
C LEU A 521 -1.49 -45.53 -16.93
N THR A 522 -0.78 -44.48 -17.34
CA THR A 522 0.62 -44.57 -17.75
C THR A 522 1.54 -44.93 -16.58
N ARG A 523 1.28 -44.40 -15.37
CA ARG A 523 2.07 -44.68 -14.16
C ARG A 523 1.89 -46.07 -13.57
N ILE A 524 0.70 -46.68 -13.70
CA ILE A 524 0.44 -48.02 -13.16
C ILE A 524 1.16 -49.05 -14.04
N PRO A 525 2.10 -49.87 -13.52
CA PRO A 525 2.83 -50.82 -14.36
C PRO A 525 2.02 -52.09 -14.68
N GLN A 526 1.22 -52.58 -13.73
CA GLN A 526 0.48 -53.85 -13.85
C GLN A 526 -0.79 -53.69 -14.70
N LEU A 527 -0.95 -54.55 -15.70
CA LEU A 527 -2.09 -54.52 -16.61
C LEU A 527 -3.43 -54.72 -15.90
N GLN A 528 -3.52 -55.67 -14.95
CA GLN A 528 -4.74 -55.90 -14.16
C GLN A 528 -5.20 -54.63 -13.40
N ASN A 529 -4.26 -53.84 -12.89
CA ASN A 529 -4.58 -52.62 -12.15
C ASN A 529 -5.05 -51.51 -13.09
N ARG A 530 -4.51 -51.42 -14.31
CA ARG A 530 -5.01 -50.51 -15.36
C ARG A 530 -6.45 -50.84 -15.72
N ILE A 531 -6.79 -52.12 -15.87
CA ILE A 531 -8.16 -52.59 -16.17
C ILE A 531 -9.13 -52.19 -15.06
N ARG A 532 -8.77 -52.42 -13.80
CA ARG A 532 -9.60 -52.01 -12.66
C ARG A 532 -9.89 -50.51 -12.64
N VAL A 533 -8.93 -49.67 -13.03
CA VAL A 533 -9.16 -48.22 -13.17
C VAL A 533 -10.13 -47.93 -14.32
N ILE A 534 -9.96 -48.58 -15.48
CA ILE A 534 -10.87 -48.42 -16.62
C ILE A 534 -12.30 -48.82 -16.25
N GLU A 535 -12.49 -49.94 -15.55
CA GLU A 535 -13.79 -50.41 -15.05
C GLU A 535 -14.47 -49.42 -14.11
N VAL A 536 -13.70 -48.60 -13.37
CA VAL A 536 -14.25 -47.52 -12.54
C VAL A 536 -14.76 -46.34 -13.37
N VAL A 537 -14.14 -46.06 -14.52
CA VAL A 537 -14.47 -44.89 -15.37
C VAL A 537 -15.64 -45.20 -16.32
N VAL A 538 -15.70 -46.41 -16.88
CA VAL A 538 -16.70 -46.81 -17.89
C VAL A 538 -18.16 -46.48 -17.50
N PRO A 539 -18.62 -46.72 -16.26
CA PRO A 539 -20.00 -46.40 -15.85
C PRO A 539 -20.37 -44.91 -15.93
N PHE A 540 -19.39 -44.02 -16.01
CA PHE A 540 -19.59 -42.57 -16.09
C PHE A 540 -19.55 -42.03 -17.52
N LEU A 541 -19.37 -42.91 -18.51
CA LEU A 541 -19.43 -42.60 -19.93
C LEU A 541 -20.79 -42.99 -20.49
N SER A 542 -21.28 -42.28 -21.49
CA SER A 542 -22.51 -42.66 -22.20
C SER A 542 -22.31 -44.01 -22.91
N ASP A 543 -23.40 -44.78 -23.08
CA ASP A 543 -23.38 -46.11 -23.68
C ASP A 543 -22.70 -46.19 -25.07
N GLU A 544 -22.72 -45.12 -25.85
CA GLU A 544 -22.04 -45.05 -27.16
C GLU A 544 -20.53 -44.76 -27.07
N VAL A 545 -20.10 -44.05 -26.03
CA VAL A 545 -18.72 -43.55 -25.85
C VAL A 545 -17.92 -44.47 -24.95
N GLY A 546 -18.55 -45.06 -23.92
CA GLY A 546 -17.92 -45.93 -22.93
C GLY A 546 -17.12 -47.08 -23.54
N PRO A 547 -17.74 -47.93 -24.38
CA PRO A 547 -17.04 -49.05 -25.01
C PRO A 547 -15.91 -48.61 -25.95
N ARG A 548 -16.12 -47.53 -26.72
CA ARG A 548 -15.11 -47.02 -27.67
C ARG A 548 -13.89 -46.44 -26.94
N TRP A 549 -14.13 -45.67 -25.89
CA TRP A 549 -13.08 -45.11 -25.04
C TRP A 549 -12.35 -46.21 -24.28
N ALA A 550 -13.08 -47.15 -23.67
CA ALA A 550 -12.48 -48.28 -22.95
C ALA A 550 -11.55 -49.07 -23.86
N ASP A 551 -11.98 -49.39 -25.07
CA ASP A 551 -11.18 -50.16 -26.02
C ASP A 551 -9.97 -49.37 -26.54
N SER A 552 -10.12 -48.06 -26.80
CA SER A 552 -9.01 -47.20 -27.21
C SER A 552 -7.96 -47.07 -26.11
N THR A 553 -8.40 -46.78 -24.88
CA THR A 553 -7.55 -46.64 -23.70
C THR A 553 -6.89 -47.96 -23.33
N MET A 554 -7.59 -49.09 -23.52
CA MET A 554 -7.02 -50.43 -23.35
C MET A 554 -5.92 -50.71 -24.39
N GLY A 555 -6.14 -50.33 -25.65
CA GLY A 555 -5.12 -50.41 -26.70
C GLY A 555 -3.86 -49.61 -26.36
N SER A 556 -4.04 -48.38 -25.85
CA SER A 556 -2.92 -47.55 -25.35
C SER A 556 -2.24 -48.17 -24.12
N ALA A 557 -3.00 -48.70 -23.17
CA ALA A 557 -2.47 -49.37 -21.99
C ALA A 557 -1.64 -50.61 -22.34
N LEU A 558 -2.05 -51.40 -23.32
CA LEU A 558 -1.27 -52.52 -23.83
C LEU A 558 -0.05 -52.06 -24.61
N SER A 559 -0.13 -50.90 -25.27
CA SER A 559 1.00 -50.35 -26.00
C SER A 559 2.20 -49.98 -25.11
N LEU A 560 1.92 -49.70 -23.83
CA LEU A 560 2.88 -49.36 -22.79
C LEU A 560 3.26 -50.55 -21.89
N TYR A 561 2.80 -51.76 -22.23
CA TYR A 561 3.15 -52.98 -21.50
C TYR A 561 4.51 -53.50 -21.98
N GLN A 562 5.49 -53.56 -21.07
CA GLN A 562 6.89 -53.89 -21.37
C GLN A 562 7.38 -55.19 -20.73
N GLU A 563 6.83 -55.59 -19.58
CA GLU A 563 7.22 -56.81 -18.87
C GLU A 563 6.04 -57.77 -18.82
N ALA A 564 6.24 -58.97 -19.37
CA ALA A 564 5.19 -59.97 -19.48
C ALA A 564 5.03 -60.75 -18.16
N ASN A 565 3.79 -60.85 -17.66
CA ASN A 565 3.43 -61.55 -16.43
C ASN A 565 2.42 -62.68 -16.73
N ILE A 566 2.65 -63.86 -16.16
CA ILE A 566 1.80 -65.05 -16.32
C ILE A 566 0.36 -64.78 -15.87
N GLU A 567 0.18 -63.96 -14.85
CA GLU A 567 -1.15 -63.59 -14.35
C GLU A 567 -1.98 -62.75 -15.33
N ASP A 568 -1.33 -62.14 -16.34
CA ASP A 568 -1.99 -61.34 -17.37
C ASP A 568 -2.45 -62.18 -18.57
N ILE A 569 -2.05 -63.46 -18.68
CA ILE A 569 -2.37 -64.33 -19.84
C ILE A 569 -3.88 -64.45 -20.12
N PRO A 570 -4.76 -64.72 -19.13
CA PRO A 570 -6.19 -64.86 -19.40
C PRO A 570 -6.80 -63.57 -19.97
N ILE A 571 -6.30 -62.42 -19.53
CA ILE A 571 -6.74 -61.09 -19.94
C ILE A 571 -6.28 -60.80 -21.37
N LEU A 572 -5.01 -61.10 -21.68
CA LEU A 572 -4.44 -60.95 -23.02
C LEU A 572 -5.18 -61.82 -24.04
N LEU A 573 -5.54 -63.06 -23.66
CA LEU A 573 -6.33 -63.97 -24.50
C LEU A 573 -7.77 -63.49 -24.73
N GLU A 574 -8.43 -62.96 -23.70
CA GLU A 574 -9.77 -62.36 -23.84
C GLU A 574 -9.74 -61.15 -24.78
N PHE A 575 -8.67 -60.36 -24.73
CA PHE A 575 -8.49 -59.20 -25.60
C PHE A 575 -8.21 -59.57 -27.06
N ALA A 576 -7.34 -60.59 -27.27
CA ALA A 576 -7.09 -61.16 -28.59
C ALA A 576 -8.37 -61.69 -29.25
N LYS A 577 -9.27 -62.30 -28.48
CA LYS A 577 -10.57 -62.79 -28.94
C LYS A 577 -11.54 -61.68 -29.36
N ARG A 578 -11.47 -60.50 -28.74
CA ARG A 578 -12.48 -59.45 -28.93
C ARG A 578 -12.20 -58.49 -30.08
N ARG A 579 -10.94 -58.11 -30.37
CA ARG A 579 -10.72 -57.00 -31.32
C ARG A 579 -9.41 -56.95 -32.12
N PHE A 580 -8.31 -57.50 -31.63
CA PHE A 580 -6.98 -57.25 -32.22
C PHE A 580 -6.32 -58.47 -32.89
N GLY A 581 -6.96 -59.65 -32.82
CA GLY A 581 -6.36 -60.90 -33.29
C GLY A 581 -5.14 -61.30 -32.45
N LEU A 582 -4.47 -62.39 -32.81
CA LEU A 582 -3.24 -62.85 -32.13
C LEU A 582 -2.00 -62.06 -32.57
N GLU A 583 -2.06 -61.35 -33.70
CA GLU A 583 -0.94 -60.60 -34.29
C GLU A 583 -0.34 -59.56 -33.32
N PHE A 584 -1.17 -58.87 -32.51
CA PHE A 584 -0.68 -57.89 -31.54
C PHE A 584 0.20 -58.50 -30.44
N ILE A 585 0.00 -59.78 -30.11
CA ILE A 585 0.78 -60.48 -29.08
C ILE A 585 2.09 -61.00 -29.69
N CYS A 586 2.09 -61.36 -30.97
CA CYS A 586 3.25 -61.88 -31.68
C CYS A 586 4.33 -60.82 -32.00
N ASP A 587 3.96 -59.56 -32.17
CA ASP A 587 4.88 -58.48 -32.57
C ASP A 587 5.70 -57.85 -31.41
N ARG A 588 5.53 -58.31 -30.17
CA ARG A 588 6.21 -57.73 -28.98
C ARG A 588 7.21 -58.71 -28.36
N GLN A 589 8.50 -58.34 -28.37
CA GLN A 589 9.57 -59.09 -27.71
C GLN A 589 9.25 -59.30 -26.22
N GLY A 590 9.18 -60.57 -25.79
CA GLY A 590 8.88 -61.00 -24.42
C GLY A 590 7.50 -61.64 -24.22
N LEU A 591 6.49 -61.30 -25.04
CA LEU A 591 5.15 -61.91 -24.98
C LEU A 591 5.06 -63.24 -25.75
N SER A 592 5.88 -63.38 -26.80
CA SER A 592 6.07 -64.64 -27.55
C SER A 592 6.55 -65.80 -26.66
N ASP A 593 7.41 -65.49 -25.68
CA ASP A 593 8.06 -66.49 -24.82
C ASP A 593 7.09 -67.01 -23.75
N ILE A 594 6.14 -66.18 -23.29
CA ILE A 594 5.09 -66.59 -22.34
C ILE A 594 4.04 -67.47 -23.01
N LEU A 595 3.63 -67.15 -24.25
CA LEU A 595 2.69 -67.98 -24.99
C LEU A 595 3.24 -69.38 -25.29
N HIS A 596 4.55 -69.50 -25.51
CA HIS A 596 5.21 -70.80 -25.67
C HIS A 596 5.14 -71.69 -24.43
N PHE A 597 5.01 -71.13 -23.22
CA PHE A 597 4.92 -71.89 -21.96
C PHE A 597 3.49 -72.38 -21.63
N THR A 598 2.46 -71.90 -22.32
CA THR A 598 1.05 -72.25 -22.04
C THR A 598 0.45 -73.30 -22.99
N VAL A 599 1.22 -73.80 -23.95
CA VAL A 599 0.74 -74.75 -24.99
C VAL A 599 1.23 -76.20 -24.76
N ASP A 600 1.88 -76.50 -23.62
CA ASP A 600 2.19 -77.88 -23.22
C ASP A 600 1.19 -78.43 -22.17
#